data_AF-A0A1Y1Z2N9-F1
#
_entry.id   AF-A0A1Y1Z2N9-F1
#
_cell.length_a   1.000
_cell.length_b   1.000
_cell.length_c   1.000
_cell.angle_alpha   90.00
_cell.angle_beta   90.00
_cell.angle_gamma   90.00
#
_symmetry.space_group_name_H-M   'P 1'
#
loop_
_entity.id
_entity.type
_entity.pdbx_description
1 polymer ?
#
loop_
_entity_poly.entity_id
_entity_poly.type
_entity_poly.pdbx_seq_one_letter_code
_entity_poly.pdbx_strand_id
1 'polypeptide(L)'
;MNKVSLKLNGVIEEMTKGWTKDEKETKRRLVQFWRKHENNTIHCGFQAVSPTDRAPNSICVSCIYWEEKDDYFITSVDCIYLLESLIAVRFSVEEKNRIRRNLEGFRPITVSKCKPDSTEFFKLIMSFPNPKPRNIEKDVKVFPWRVLLSALRKIVGKYTSN
;
A
#
# COMPACT_ATOMS: atom_id res chain seq x y z
N MET A 1 -13.43 22.00 13.63
CA MET A 1 -13.41 20.71 12.90
C MET A 1 -12.26 19.86 13.44
N ASN A 2 -12.56 18.68 13.98
CA ASN A 2 -11.53 17.79 14.52
C ASN A 2 -10.95 16.95 13.36
N LYS A 3 -9.63 16.97 13.19
CA LYS A 3 -8.92 16.24 12.12
C LYS A 3 -8.85 14.76 12.46
N VAL A 4 -9.17 13.90 11.51
CA VAL A 4 -9.11 12.45 11.72
C VAL A 4 -7.67 12.03 12.02
N SER A 5 -7.47 11.25 13.07
CA SER A 5 -6.16 10.67 13.39
C SER A 5 -6.11 9.18 13.03
N LEU A 6 -4.94 8.67 12.64
CA LEU A 6 -4.73 7.25 12.33
C LEU A 6 -3.81 6.60 13.36
N LYS A 7 -4.33 5.58 14.04
CA LYS A 7 -3.56 4.70 14.94
C LYS A 7 -3.47 3.31 14.33
N LEU A 8 -2.25 2.85 14.07
CA LEU A 8 -2.00 1.45 13.73
C LEU A 8 -1.89 0.63 15.02
N ASN A 9 -2.53 -0.53 15.02
CA ASN A 9 -2.42 -1.52 16.09
C ASN A 9 -1.32 -2.52 15.73
N GLY A 10 -0.07 -2.18 16.05
CA GLY A 10 1.12 -2.99 15.75
C GLY A 10 2.23 -2.22 15.04
N VAL A 11 3.32 -2.92 14.71
CA VAL A 11 4.50 -2.37 14.01
C VAL A 11 4.47 -2.80 12.55
N ILE A 12 4.26 -1.87 11.62
CA ILE A 12 4.02 -2.20 10.20
C ILE A 12 5.22 -2.86 9.52
N GLU A 13 6.41 -2.60 10.04
CA GLU A 13 7.68 -3.20 9.64
C GLU A 13 7.75 -4.70 9.96
N GLU A 14 6.92 -5.24 10.86
CA GLU A 14 6.84 -6.69 11.07
C GLU A 14 6.34 -7.42 9.82
N MET A 15 5.61 -6.73 8.93
CA MET A 15 5.17 -7.31 7.66
C MET A 15 6.32 -7.59 6.69
N THR A 16 7.52 -7.05 6.91
CA THR A 16 8.70 -7.37 6.11
C THR A 16 9.51 -8.53 6.66
N LYS A 17 9.08 -9.14 7.78
CA LYS A 17 9.83 -10.18 8.51
C LYS A 17 9.13 -11.53 8.44
N GLY A 18 9.90 -12.61 8.56
CA GLY A 18 9.34 -13.96 8.66
C GLY A 18 8.50 -14.37 7.45
N TRP A 19 8.94 -14.03 6.23
CA TRP A 19 8.25 -14.44 5.00
C TRP A 19 8.25 -15.96 4.85
N THR A 20 7.09 -16.52 4.47
CA THR A 20 6.96 -17.94 4.16
C THR A 20 7.78 -18.29 2.91
N LYS A 21 7.96 -19.59 2.63
CA LYS A 21 8.68 -20.02 1.42
C LYS A 21 8.00 -19.48 0.16
N ASP A 22 6.68 -19.60 0.08
CA ASP A 22 5.88 -19.12 -1.04
C ASP A 22 5.94 -17.59 -1.19
N GLU A 23 5.93 -16.84 -0.08
CA GLU A 23 6.08 -15.38 -0.12
C GLU A 23 7.46 -14.96 -0.63
N LYS A 24 8.52 -15.70 -0.27
CA LYS A 24 9.88 -15.45 -0.75
C LYS A 24 10.02 -15.77 -2.24
N GLU A 25 9.48 -16.90 -2.69
CA GLU A 25 9.49 -17.29 -4.11
C GLU A 25 8.70 -16.31 -4.98
N THR A 26 7.51 -15.93 -4.54
CA THR A 26 6.65 -14.98 -5.26
C THR A 26 7.06 -13.53 -5.04
N LYS A 27 8.00 -13.27 -4.13
CA LYS A 27 8.44 -11.92 -3.73
C LYS A 27 7.27 -11.02 -3.28
N ARG A 28 6.21 -11.61 -2.75
CA ARG A 28 4.99 -10.91 -2.35
C ARG A 28 4.38 -11.50 -1.09
N ARG A 29 4.13 -10.64 -0.12
CA ARG A 29 3.22 -10.88 1.00
C ARG A 29 1.94 -10.07 0.83
N LEU A 30 0.80 -10.70 1.03
CA LEU A 30 -0.47 -9.97 1.14
C LEU A 30 -0.66 -9.53 2.59
N VAL A 31 -0.96 -8.25 2.77
CA VAL A 31 -1.27 -7.67 4.07
C VAL A 31 -2.72 -7.23 4.07
N GLN A 32 -3.52 -7.87 4.91
CA GLN A 32 -4.92 -7.52 5.13
C GLN A 32 -5.00 -6.47 6.23
N PHE A 33 -5.79 -5.43 5.98
CA PHE A 33 -6.08 -4.35 6.89
C PHE A 33 -7.56 -4.40 7.30
N TRP A 34 -7.84 -3.93 8.51
CA TRP A 34 -9.19 -3.63 8.97
C TRP A 34 -9.17 -2.33 9.76
N ARG A 35 -10.32 -1.66 9.78
CA ARG A 35 -10.47 -0.40 10.48
C ARG A 35 -11.62 -0.45 11.47
N LYS A 36 -11.48 0.28 12.56
CA LYS A 36 -12.54 0.66 13.48
C LYS A 36 -12.47 2.17 13.65
N HIS A 37 -13.57 2.85 13.37
CA HIS A 37 -13.67 4.27 13.63
C HIS A 37 -14.20 4.47 15.05
N GLU A 38 -13.46 5.22 15.87
CA GLU A 38 -13.84 5.53 17.23
C GLU A 38 -13.62 7.02 17.47
N ASN A 39 -14.71 7.74 17.68
CA ASN A 39 -14.75 9.21 17.71
C ASN A 39 -14.19 9.81 16.40
N ASN A 40 -12.98 10.36 16.46
CA ASN A 40 -12.26 11.00 15.36
C ASN A 40 -10.88 10.33 15.15
N THR A 41 -10.79 9.05 15.54
CA THR A 41 -9.60 8.21 15.38
C THR A 41 -9.96 6.96 14.60
N ILE A 42 -9.25 6.73 13.50
CA ILE A 42 -9.27 5.46 12.79
C ILE A 42 -8.23 4.56 13.45
N HIS A 43 -8.71 3.53 14.14
CA HIS A 43 -7.90 2.42 14.59
C HIS A 43 -7.77 1.42 13.44
N CYS A 44 -6.55 1.09 13.07
CA CYS A 44 -6.25 0.27 11.92
C CYS A 44 -5.40 -0.92 12.35
N GLY A 45 -5.96 -2.12 12.24
CA GLY A 45 -5.21 -3.36 12.44
C GLY A 45 -4.78 -3.95 11.10
N PHE A 46 -3.76 -4.80 11.13
CA PHE A 46 -3.24 -5.46 9.95
C PHE A 46 -2.63 -6.81 10.28
N GLN A 47 -2.62 -7.71 9.30
CA GLN A 47 -1.97 -9.01 9.41
C GLN A 47 -1.55 -9.54 8.04
N ALA A 48 -0.55 -10.40 8.01
CA ALA A 48 -0.24 -11.20 6.83
C ALA A 48 -1.39 -12.18 6.56
N VAL A 49 -1.74 -12.39 5.30
CA VAL A 49 -2.81 -13.32 4.90
C VAL A 49 -2.39 -14.14 3.69
N SER A 50 -2.72 -15.43 3.68
CA SER A 50 -2.59 -16.27 2.49
C SER A 50 -3.58 -15.83 1.41
N PRO A 51 -3.25 -15.95 0.11
CA PRO A 51 -4.24 -15.80 -0.96
C PRO A 51 -5.49 -16.66 -0.79
N THR A 52 -5.37 -17.85 -0.18
CA THR A 52 -6.49 -18.78 0.06
C THR A 52 -7.40 -18.35 1.19
N ASP A 53 -6.84 -17.72 2.22
CA ASP A 53 -7.55 -17.38 3.47
C ASP A 53 -8.13 -15.96 3.42
N ARG A 54 -7.98 -15.30 2.28
CA ARG A 54 -8.43 -13.94 2.06
C ARG A 54 -9.95 -13.88 2.06
N ALA A 55 -10.51 -13.20 3.06
CA ALA A 55 -11.94 -12.90 3.09
C ALA A 55 -12.37 -12.08 1.86
N PRO A 56 -13.54 -12.37 1.26
CA PRO A 56 -14.10 -11.54 0.20
C PRO A 56 -14.23 -10.09 0.65
N ASN A 57 -13.93 -9.13 -0.23
CA ASN A 57 -14.00 -7.68 0.04
C ASN A 57 -13.07 -7.16 1.15
N SER A 58 -12.08 -7.95 1.60
CA SER A 58 -11.08 -7.47 2.54
C SER A 58 -10.13 -6.44 1.91
N ILE A 59 -9.69 -5.50 2.75
CA ILE A 59 -8.72 -4.46 2.39
C ILE A 59 -7.35 -5.13 2.34
N CYS A 60 -6.89 -5.54 1.16
CA CYS A 60 -5.57 -6.17 1.00
C CYS A 60 -4.66 -5.35 0.09
N VAL A 61 -3.40 -5.23 0.49
CA VAL A 61 -2.33 -4.63 -0.31
C VAL A 61 -1.12 -5.56 -0.37
N SER A 62 -0.22 -5.28 -1.31
CA SER A 62 0.99 -6.07 -1.53
C SER A 62 2.20 -5.42 -0.84
N CYS A 63 2.84 -6.17 0.06
CA CYS A 63 4.22 -5.92 0.45
C CYS A 63 5.12 -6.72 -0.50
N ILE A 64 5.96 -6.02 -1.27
CA ILE A 64 6.66 -6.60 -2.41
C ILE A 64 8.16 -6.48 -2.16
N TYR A 65 8.89 -7.59 -2.24
CA TYR A 65 10.33 -7.59 -2.08
C TYR A 65 11.01 -7.29 -3.41
N TRP A 66 11.96 -6.35 -3.41
CA TRP A 66 12.75 -5.99 -4.57
C TRP A 66 14.22 -6.38 -4.36
N GLU A 67 14.66 -7.46 -5.01
CA GLU A 67 16.00 -8.03 -4.86
C GLU A 67 17.12 -7.04 -5.16
N GLU A 68 17.05 -6.31 -6.27
CA GLU A 68 18.10 -5.37 -6.68
C GLU A 68 18.27 -4.19 -5.71
N LYS A 69 17.30 -3.97 -4.81
CA LYS A 69 17.35 -2.96 -3.75
C LYS A 69 17.48 -3.54 -2.35
N ASP A 70 17.35 -4.87 -2.20
CA ASP A 70 17.28 -5.56 -0.91
C ASP A 70 16.32 -4.85 0.09
N ASP A 71 15.14 -4.45 -0.41
CA ASP A 71 14.14 -3.71 0.38
C ASP A 71 12.71 -4.06 -0.06
N TYR A 72 11.74 -3.68 0.76
CA TYR A 72 10.33 -3.97 0.57
C TYR A 72 9.58 -2.71 0.13
N PHE A 73 8.59 -2.89 -0.74
CA PHE A 73 7.89 -1.81 -1.39
C PHE A 73 6.38 -2.02 -1.42
N ILE A 74 5.64 -0.92 -1.51
CA ILE A 74 4.22 -0.86 -1.82
C ILE A 74 4.01 -0.02 -3.07
N THR A 75 3.06 -0.41 -3.93
CA THR A 75 2.72 0.36 -5.12
C THR A 75 1.87 1.59 -4.76
N SER A 76 1.95 2.65 -5.56
CA SER A 76 1.08 3.82 -5.41
C SER A 76 -0.40 3.48 -5.53
N VAL A 77 -0.75 2.48 -6.34
CA VAL A 77 -2.12 2.00 -6.50
C VAL A 77 -2.61 1.37 -5.20
N ASP A 78 -1.82 0.47 -4.60
CA ASP A 78 -2.14 -0.15 -3.31
C ASP A 78 -2.21 0.91 -2.19
N CYS A 79 -1.32 1.91 -2.18
CA CYS A 79 -1.34 2.99 -1.20
C CYS A 79 -2.62 3.83 -1.29
N ILE A 80 -3.08 4.19 -2.50
CA ILE A 80 -4.32 4.96 -2.69
C ILE A 80 -5.53 4.10 -2.34
N TYR A 81 -5.55 2.83 -2.74
CA TYR A 81 -6.62 1.90 -2.40
C TYR A 81 -6.77 1.73 -0.88
N LEU A 82 -5.65 1.59 -0.18
CA LEU A 82 -5.63 1.52 1.28
C LEU A 82 -6.18 2.81 1.90
N LEU A 83 -5.76 3.98 1.41
CA LEU A 83 -6.29 5.26 1.89
C LEU A 83 -7.82 5.37 1.71
N GLU A 84 -8.35 5.07 0.51
CA GLU A 84 -9.80 5.05 0.24
C GLU A 84 -10.52 4.14 1.24
N SER A 85 -9.94 2.97 1.49
CA SER A 85 -10.53 1.96 2.37
C SER A 85 -10.49 2.35 3.84
N LEU A 86 -9.42 3.00 4.30
CA LEU A 86 -9.27 3.46 5.68
C LEU A 86 -10.24 4.59 6.02
N ILE A 87 -10.43 5.55 5.12
CA ILE A 87 -11.41 6.62 5.34
C ILE A 87 -12.84 6.22 4.94
N ALA A 88 -13.00 5.08 4.26
CA ALA A 88 -14.23 4.61 3.62
C ALA A 88 -14.91 5.63 2.72
N VAL A 89 -14.12 6.24 1.85
CA VAL A 89 -14.59 7.16 0.82
C VAL A 89 -13.88 6.81 -0.48
N ARG A 90 -14.62 6.75 -1.58
CA ARG A 90 -14.04 6.67 -2.92
C ARG A 90 -13.51 8.04 -3.31
N PHE A 91 -12.25 8.11 -3.71
CA PHE A 91 -11.67 9.37 -4.13
C PHE A 91 -12.04 9.68 -5.57
N SER A 92 -12.36 10.95 -5.83
CA SER A 92 -12.44 11.48 -7.18
C SER A 92 -11.06 11.45 -7.87
N VAL A 93 -11.04 11.68 -9.18
CA VAL A 93 -9.78 11.73 -9.94
C VAL A 93 -8.89 12.88 -9.46
N GLU A 94 -9.49 14.04 -9.19
CA GLU A 94 -8.83 15.24 -8.67
C GLU A 94 -8.20 14.94 -7.31
N GLU A 95 -8.93 14.24 -6.45
CA GLU A 95 -8.46 13.87 -5.13
C GLU A 95 -7.32 12.84 -5.18
N LYS A 96 -7.42 11.84 -6.06
CA LYS A 96 -6.31 10.90 -6.34
C LYS A 96 -5.07 11.65 -6.81
N ASN A 97 -5.21 12.64 -7.69
CA ASN A 97 -4.10 13.47 -8.16
C ASN A 97 -3.50 14.33 -7.03
N ARG A 98 -4.33 14.90 -6.14
CA ARG A 98 -3.87 15.63 -4.95
C ARG A 98 -3.07 14.73 -4.00
N ILE A 99 -3.56 13.51 -3.76
CA ILE A 99 -2.88 12.52 -2.94
C ILE A 99 -1.55 12.11 -3.56
N ARG A 100 -1.51 11.83 -4.88
CA ARG A 100 -0.26 11.51 -5.60
C ARG A 100 0.81 12.59 -5.43
N ARG A 101 0.44 13.87 -5.57
CA ARG A 101 1.37 15.00 -5.31
C ARG A 101 1.88 15.03 -3.88
N ASN A 102 1.04 14.69 -2.90
CA ASN A 102 1.47 14.58 -1.51
C ASN A 102 2.42 13.40 -1.28
N LEU A 103 2.17 12.29 -1.96
CA LEU A 103 2.98 11.10 -1.91
C LEU A 103 4.37 11.31 -2.53
N GLU A 104 4.53 12.17 -3.54
CA GLU A 104 5.87 12.49 -4.12
C GLU A 104 6.85 13.01 -3.05
N GLY A 105 6.36 13.66 -1.98
CA GLY A 105 7.21 14.09 -0.85
C GLY A 105 7.86 12.94 -0.07
N PHE A 106 7.41 11.70 -0.26
CA PHE A 106 8.02 10.48 0.30
C PHE A 106 9.03 9.83 -0.66
N ARG A 107 9.43 10.53 -1.73
CA ARG A 107 10.47 10.12 -2.68
C ARG A 107 10.20 8.74 -3.30
N PRO A 108 9.09 8.55 -4.02
CA PRO A 108 8.83 7.29 -4.71
C PRO A 108 9.89 6.99 -5.77
N ILE A 109 10.07 5.71 -6.05
CA ILE A 109 10.83 5.24 -7.20
C ILE A 109 9.85 5.00 -8.35
N THR A 110 10.18 5.53 -9.54
CA THR A 110 9.44 5.22 -10.77
C THR A 110 10.04 3.98 -11.41
N VAL A 111 9.27 2.89 -11.39
CA VAL A 111 9.58 1.58 -11.96
C VAL A 111 8.90 1.46 -13.31
N SER A 112 9.63 1.07 -14.35
CA SER A 112 9.07 0.94 -15.69
C SER A 112 9.78 -0.10 -16.54
N LYS A 113 9.09 -0.60 -17.57
CA LYS A 113 9.66 -1.55 -18.54
C LYS A 113 10.87 -0.98 -19.29
N CYS A 114 10.92 0.34 -19.48
CA CYS A 114 11.96 1.02 -20.26
C CYS A 114 13.23 1.34 -19.44
N LYS A 115 13.23 1.07 -18.13
CA LYS A 115 14.39 1.30 -17.25
C LYS A 115 15.02 -0.05 -16.89
N PRO A 116 16.21 -0.39 -17.44
CA PRO A 116 16.86 -1.68 -17.22
C PRO A 116 16.92 -2.09 -15.74
N ASP A 117 17.30 -1.15 -14.87
CA ASP A 117 17.44 -1.36 -13.42
C ASP A 117 16.13 -1.72 -12.69
N SER A 118 14.99 -1.57 -13.35
CA SER A 118 13.66 -1.78 -12.76
C SER A 118 12.74 -2.66 -13.61
N THR A 119 13.23 -3.16 -14.75
CA THR A 119 12.42 -3.92 -15.71
C THR A 119 11.93 -5.24 -15.11
N GLU A 120 12.79 -5.98 -14.41
CA GLU A 120 12.40 -7.26 -13.80
C GLU A 120 11.41 -7.06 -12.65
N PHE A 121 11.64 -6.03 -11.82
CA PHE A 121 10.69 -5.64 -10.79
C PHE A 121 9.34 -5.19 -11.35
N PHE A 122 9.33 -4.45 -12.48
CA PHE A 122 8.10 -4.10 -13.18
C PHE A 122 7.34 -5.34 -13.64
N LYS A 123 8.02 -6.29 -14.30
CA LYS A 123 7.42 -7.56 -14.75
C LYS A 123 6.85 -8.36 -13.58
N LEU A 124 7.58 -8.43 -12.47
CA LEU A 124 7.15 -9.08 -11.23
C LEU A 124 5.81 -8.48 -10.74
N ILE A 125 5.73 -7.16 -10.58
CA ILE A 125 4.50 -6.48 -10.16
C ILE A 125 3.33 -6.81 -11.10
N MET A 126 3.58 -6.82 -12.40
CA MET A 126 2.57 -7.11 -13.43
C MET A 126 2.15 -8.58 -13.48
N SER A 127 3.00 -9.50 -13.01
CA SER A 127 2.71 -10.94 -12.96
C SER A 127 1.73 -11.34 -11.87
N PHE A 128 1.53 -10.48 -10.87
CA PHE A 128 0.75 -10.81 -9.69
C PHE A 128 -0.73 -11.11 -10.00
N PRO A 129 -1.32 -12.16 -9.36
CA PRO A 129 -2.73 -12.47 -9.51
C PRO A 129 -3.61 -11.45 -8.80
N ASN A 130 -4.92 -11.52 -9.08
CA ASN A 130 -5.88 -10.54 -8.56
C ASN A 130 -5.84 -10.40 -7.02
N PRO A 131 -5.97 -9.17 -6.48
CA PRO A 131 -6.35 -7.95 -7.18
C PRO A 131 -5.12 -7.37 -7.90
N LYS A 132 -5.14 -7.41 -9.23
CA LYS A 132 -4.17 -6.72 -10.06
C LYS A 132 -4.43 -5.25 -9.81
N PRO A 133 -3.40 -4.41 -9.67
CA PRO A 133 -3.63 -2.99 -9.83
C PRO A 133 -4.15 -2.77 -11.25
N ARG A 134 -5.49 -2.69 -11.41
CA ARG A 134 -6.15 -2.49 -12.71
C ARG A 134 -5.59 -1.21 -13.33
N ASN A 135 -5.18 -1.31 -14.59
CA ASN A 135 -4.71 -0.23 -15.48
C ASN A 135 -3.29 0.32 -15.22
N ILE A 136 -2.35 -0.48 -14.70
CA ILE A 136 -0.93 -0.10 -14.77
C ILE A 136 -0.35 -0.57 -16.13
N GLU A 137 -0.68 0.14 -17.21
CA GLU A 137 -0.08 -0.09 -18.53
C GLU A 137 1.25 0.69 -18.72
N LYS A 138 1.67 1.46 -17.70
CA LYS A 138 2.80 2.40 -17.74
C LYS A 138 3.67 2.30 -16.47
N ASP A 139 4.62 3.21 -16.35
CA ASP A 139 5.40 3.52 -15.16
C ASP A 139 4.57 3.44 -13.86
N VAL A 140 5.02 2.64 -12.90
CA VAL A 140 4.45 2.55 -11.56
C VAL A 140 5.36 3.24 -10.56
N LYS A 141 4.75 4.04 -9.69
CA LYS A 141 5.42 4.60 -8.53
C LYS A 141 5.38 3.59 -7.39
N VAL A 142 6.52 3.27 -6.81
CA VAL A 142 6.63 2.42 -5.62
C VAL A 142 7.28 3.18 -4.48
N PHE A 143 6.89 2.85 -3.25
CA PHE A 143 7.38 3.47 -2.04
C PHE A 143 8.00 2.42 -1.14
N PRO A 144 9.13 2.71 -0.47
CA PRO A 144 9.66 1.83 0.56
C PRO A 144 8.59 1.54 1.62
N TRP A 145 8.41 0.29 2.00
CA TRP A 145 7.36 -0.15 2.93
C TRP A 145 7.40 0.62 4.25
N ARG A 146 8.62 0.89 4.75
CA ARG A 146 8.88 1.69 5.95
C ARG A 146 8.27 3.09 5.95
N VAL A 147 7.98 3.70 4.79
CA VAL A 147 7.37 5.04 4.74
C VAL A 147 5.84 4.99 4.78
N LEU A 148 5.23 3.81 4.68
CA LEU A 148 3.78 3.63 4.56
C LEU A 148 3.02 4.28 5.70
N LEU A 149 3.39 4.01 6.95
CA LEU A 149 2.70 4.57 8.11
C LEU A 149 2.72 6.10 8.12
N SER A 150 3.90 6.68 7.85
CA SER A 150 4.08 8.13 7.78
C SER A 150 3.25 8.76 6.65
N ALA A 151 3.18 8.10 5.49
CA ALA A 151 2.35 8.52 4.37
C ALA A 151 0.86 8.48 4.71
N LEU A 152 0.38 7.37 5.28
CA LEU A 152 -1.01 7.20 5.69
C LEU A 152 -1.42 8.25 6.73
N ARG A 153 -0.64 8.45 7.79
CA ARG A 153 -0.92 9.47 8.82
C ARG A 153 -0.97 10.88 8.24
N LYS A 154 -0.01 11.24 7.38
CA LYS A 154 0.06 12.57 6.78
C LYS A 154 -1.17 12.88 5.92
N ILE A 155 -1.68 11.88 5.20
CA ILE A 155 -2.82 12.06 4.30
C ILE A 155 -4.14 11.98 5.08
N VAL A 156 -4.33 10.99 5.96
CA VAL A 156 -5.52 10.86 6.80
C VAL A 156 -5.74 12.11 7.66
N GLY A 157 -4.66 12.70 8.20
CA GLY A 157 -4.74 13.94 8.98
C GLY A 157 -5.23 15.18 8.24
N LYS A 158 -5.44 15.11 6.91
CA LYS A 158 -6.04 16.19 6.11
C LYS A 158 -7.56 16.11 6.03
N TYR A 159 -8.15 14.98 6.44
CA TYR A 159 -9.60 14.82 6.46
C TYR A 159 -10.14 15.15 7.86
N THR A 160 -11.37 15.63 7.90
CA THR A 160 -12.10 15.96 9.13
C THR A 160 -13.16 14.90 9.37
N SER A 161 -13.42 14.51 10.62
CA SER A 161 -14.63 13.73 10.89
C SER A 161 -15.82 14.63 10.66
N ASN A 162 -16.78 14.15 9.87
CA ASN A 162 -18.13 14.69 9.89
C ASN A 162 -18.81 14.34 11.22
#